data_AF-A0A970XY28-F1
#
_entry.id   AF-A0A970XY28-F1
#
_cell.length_a   1.000
_cell.length_b   1.000
_cell.length_c   1.000
_cell.angle_alpha   90.00
_cell.angle_beta   90.00
_cell.angle_gamma   90.00
#
_symmetry.space_group_name_H-M   'P 1'
#
loop_
_entity.id
_entity.type
_entity.pdbx_description
1 polymer ?
#
loop_
_entity_poly.entity_id
_entity_poly.type
_entity_poly.pdbx_seq_one_letter_code
_entity_poly.pdbx_strand_id
1 'polypeptide(L)'
;MTRTPPPVDRVAASKAAVAARRARAEVKQRIASGAARPLDVLAAAAGEHPAATLRVTQFLRAIPHIGVTKTDRILTELRISPVKRLGGLGKNQRARLEAFLEEWERGSASAPRVVVLAGPTAVGKGTVSKYIREHYPEVHISVSATTRAPRPGEVDGVDYYFFDDAEFDRLIEA
;
A
#
# COMPACT_ATOMS: atom_id res chain seq x y z
N MET A 1 -37.81 8.67 -39.26
CA MET A 1 -36.70 7.88 -39.84
C MET A 1 -36.05 7.06 -38.75
N THR A 2 -36.46 5.81 -38.57
CA THR A 2 -35.78 4.87 -37.66
C THR A 2 -34.51 4.39 -38.33
N ARG A 3 -33.37 4.93 -37.91
CA ARG A 3 -32.07 4.50 -38.41
C ARG A 3 -31.76 3.13 -37.80
N THR A 4 -31.92 2.07 -38.57
CA THR A 4 -31.53 0.72 -38.16
C THR A 4 -30.04 0.74 -37.79
N PRO A 5 -29.64 0.29 -36.58
CA PRO A 5 -28.24 0.19 -36.21
C PRO A 5 -27.49 -0.71 -37.20
N PRO A 6 -26.24 -0.39 -37.55
CA PRO A 6 -25.44 -1.25 -38.41
C PRO A 6 -25.33 -2.66 -37.81
N PRO A 7 -25.20 -3.71 -38.63
CA PRO A 7 -25.09 -5.08 -38.13
C PRO A 7 -23.84 -5.22 -37.25
N VAL A 8 -24.03 -5.72 -36.02
CA VAL A 8 -22.95 -5.93 -35.05
C VAL A 8 -22.68 -7.42 -34.91
N ASP A 9 -21.45 -7.84 -35.15
CA ASP A 9 -20.99 -9.19 -34.78
C ASP A 9 -20.87 -9.27 -33.24
N ARG A 10 -21.88 -9.87 -32.61
CA ARG A 10 -21.95 -10.04 -31.16
C ARG A 10 -20.81 -10.91 -30.62
N VAL A 11 -20.32 -11.88 -31.40
CA VAL A 11 -19.24 -12.78 -30.99
C VAL A 11 -17.92 -12.04 -30.99
N ALA A 12 -17.61 -11.33 -32.07
CA ALA A 12 -16.41 -10.48 -32.14
C ALA A 12 -16.41 -9.39 -31.06
N ALA A 13 -17.54 -8.72 -30.84
CA ALA A 13 -17.69 -7.71 -29.80
C ALA A 13 -17.46 -8.29 -28.39
N SER A 14 -18.00 -9.47 -28.10
CA SER A 14 -17.77 -10.18 -26.84
C SER A 14 -16.30 -10.53 -26.64
N LYS A 15 -15.65 -11.12 -27.66
CA LYS A 15 -14.23 -11.49 -27.64
C LYS A 15 -13.35 -10.26 -27.39
N ALA A 16 -13.59 -9.16 -28.09
CA ALA A 16 -12.87 -7.90 -27.89
C ALA A 16 -13.06 -7.34 -26.47
N ALA A 17 -14.28 -7.38 -25.93
CA ALA A 17 -14.56 -6.93 -24.58
C ALA A 17 -13.86 -7.80 -23.51
N VAL A 18 -13.78 -9.13 -23.72
CA VAL A 18 -13.03 -10.04 -22.86
C VAL A 18 -11.53 -9.75 -22.94
N ALA A 19 -10.98 -9.59 -24.13
CA ALA A 19 -9.57 -9.26 -24.33
C ALA A 19 -9.19 -7.94 -23.63
N ALA A 20 -10.01 -6.90 -23.78
CA ALA A 20 -9.78 -5.61 -23.11
C ALA A 20 -9.85 -5.72 -21.58
N ARG A 21 -10.74 -6.57 -21.03
CA ARG A 21 -10.80 -6.85 -19.58
C ARG A 21 -9.55 -7.59 -19.09
N ARG A 22 -9.09 -8.60 -19.84
CA ARG A 22 -7.87 -9.36 -19.52
C ARG A 22 -6.63 -8.45 -19.54
N ALA A 23 -6.47 -7.64 -20.57
CA ALA A 23 -5.35 -6.70 -20.69
C ALA A 23 -5.32 -5.70 -19.52
N ARG A 24 -6.46 -5.15 -19.10
CA ARG A 24 -6.54 -4.30 -17.89
C ARG A 24 -6.25 -5.06 -16.60
N ALA A 25 -6.65 -6.32 -16.51
CA ALA A 25 -6.35 -7.15 -15.36
C ALA A 25 -4.84 -7.41 -15.24
N GLU A 26 -4.18 -7.69 -16.37
CA GLU A 26 -2.73 -7.86 -16.46
C GLU A 26 -1.97 -6.61 -16.03
N VAL A 27 -2.38 -5.43 -16.51
CA VAL A 27 -1.78 -4.15 -16.07
C VAL A 27 -1.84 -4.02 -14.54
N LYS A 28 -3.00 -4.30 -13.93
CA LYS A 28 -3.13 -4.22 -12.46
C LYS A 28 -2.28 -5.28 -11.75
N GLN A 29 -2.21 -6.50 -12.28
CA GLN A 29 -1.37 -7.56 -11.71
C GLN A 29 0.11 -7.18 -11.74
N ARG A 30 0.58 -6.59 -12.85
CA ARG A 30 1.96 -6.12 -12.97
C ARG A 30 2.29 -4.98 -12.02
N ILE A 31 1.36 -4.06 -11.76
CA ILE A 31 1.54 -3.02 -10.72
C ILE A 31 1.61 -3.67 -9.34
N ALA A 32 0.69 -4.59 -9.03
CA ALA A 32 0.61 -5.24 -7.73
C ALA A 32 1.86 -6.09 -7.40
N SER A 33 2.46 -6.71 -8.41
CA SER A 33 3.71 -7.49 -8.24
C SER A 33 4.98 -6.65 -8.27
N GLY A 34 4.89 -5.34 -8.58
CA GLY A 34 6.05 -4.47 -8.80
C GLY A 34 6.72 -4.65 -10.17
N ALA A 35 6.19 -5.50 -11.06
CA ALA A 35 6.70 -5.71 -12.43
C ALA A 35 6.38 -4.55 -13.40
N ALA A 36 5.62 -3.55 -12.96
CA ALA A 36 5.41 -2.30 -13.66
C ALA A 36 5.29 -1.15 -12.65
N ARG A 37 5.99 -0.04 -12.89
CA ARG A 37 5.88 1.16 -12.06
C ARG A 37 4.56 1.87 -12.35
N PRO A 38 3.84 2.33 -11.31
CA PRO A 38 2.63 3.13 -11.49
C PRO A 38 2.83 4.35 -12.39
N LEU A 39 3.96 5.05 -12.26
CA LEU A 39 4.27 6.25 -13.04
C LEU A 39 4.36 5.93 -14.56
N ASP A 40 5.04 4.84 -14.92
CA ASP A 40 5.18 4.40 -16.31
C ASP A 40 3.82 3.99 -16.92
N VAL A 41 2.98 3.32 -16.13
CA VAL A 41 1.62 2.94 -16.57
C VAL A 41 0.74 4.18 -16.78
N LEU A 42 0.85 5.19 -15.93
CA LEU A 42 0.12 6.45 -16.09
C LEU A 42 0.57 7.19 -17.36
N ALA A 43 1.88 7.25 -17.62
CA ALA A 43 2.42 7.84 -18.84
C ALA A 43 1.89 7.12 -20.08
N ALA A 44 1.99 5.78 -20.12
CA ALA A 44 1.48 4.97 -21.22
C ALA A 44 -0.03 5.11 -21.45
N ALA A 45 -0.81 5.35 -20.39
CA ALA A 45 -2.26 5.55 -20.48
C ALA A 45 -2.69 6.83 -21.22
N ALA A 46 -1.77 7.72 -21.60
CA ALA A 46 -2.06 8.86 -22.48
C ALA A 46 -2.27 8.45 -23.94
N GLY A 47 -1.70 7.32 -24.36
CA GLY A 47 -1.80 6.78 -25.73
C GLY A 47 -2.67 5.53 -25.83
N GLU A 48 -2.39 4.73 -26.85
CA GLU A 48 -3.05 3.44 -27.10
C GLU A 48 -2.52 2.36 -26.16
N HIS A 49 -2.98 2.39 -24.90
CA HIS A 49 -2.62 1.41 -23.88
C HIS A 49 -3.87 0.89 -23.15
N PRO A 50 -3.94 -0.40 -22.76
CA PRO A 50 -5.10 -0.94 -22.03
C PRO A 50 -5.48 -0.14 -20.79
N ALA A 51 -4.49 0.44 -20.11
CA ALA A 51 -4.67 1.28 -18.92
C ALA A 51 -5.48 2.57 -19.19
N ALA A 52 -5.50 3.10 -20.41
CA ALA A 52 -6.25 4.32 -20.75
C ALA A 52 -7.73 4.23 -20.36
N THR A 53 -8.31 3.03 -20.48
CA THR A 53 -9.71 2.75 -20.12
C THR A 53 -9.90 2.30 -18.67
N LEU A 54 -8.85 2.13 -17.88
CA LEU A 54 -8.93 1.77 -16.47
C LEU A 54 -9.44 2.95 -15.64
N ARG A 55 -10.33 2.71 -14.67
CA ARG A 55 -10.72 3.77 -13.72
C ARG A 55 -9.53 4.12 -12.83
N VAL A 56 -9.40 5.40 -12.48
CA VAL A 56 -8.33 5.86 -11.56
C VAL A 56 -8.43 5.13 -10.22
N THR A 57 -9.64 4.87 -9.73
CA THR A 57 -9.91 4.04 -8.55
C THR A 57 -9.30 2.64 -8.65
N GLN A 58 -9.44 1.97 -9.80
CA GLN A 58 -8.92 0.62 -10.01
C GLN A 58 -7.40 0.60 -10.20
N PHE A 59 -6.85 1.67 -10.77
CA PHE A 59 -5.41 1.88 -10.89
C PHE A 59 -4.78 2.07 -9.51
N LEU A 60 -5.28 3.03 -8.71
CA LEU A 60 -4.78 3.30 -7.36
C LEU A 60 -4.84 2.07 -6.46
N ARG A 61 -5.94 1.30 -6.50
CA ARG A 61 -6.08 0.05 -5.72
C ARG A 61 -5.17 -1.09 -6.16
N ALA A 62 -4.56 -1.01 -7.34
CA ALA A 62 -3.57 -1.99 -7.78
C ALA A 62 -2.17 -1.70 -7.21
N ILE A 63 -1.95 -0.47 -6.70
CA ILE A 63 -0.68 -0.05 -6.11
C ILE A 63 -0.57 -0.63 -4.69
N PRO A 64 0.56 -1.28 -4.34
CA PRO A 64 0.79 -1.79 -2.99
C PRO A 64 0.50 -0.75 -1.90
N HIS A 65 -0.10 -1.19 -0.79
CA HIS A 65 -0.43 -0.32 0.36
C HIS A 65 -1.43 0.81 0.08
N ILE A 66 -2.12 0.81 -1.07
CA ILE A 66 -3.22 1.75 -1.37
C ILE A 66 -4.56 0.99 -1.38
N GLY A 67 -5.20 0.94 -0.21
CA GLY A 67 -6.55 0.36 -0.04
C GLY A 67 -7.68 1.32 -0.42
N VAL A 68 -8.92 0.91 -0.15
CA VAL A 68 -10.14 1.68 -0.45
C VAL A 68 -10.11 3.07 0.21
N THR A 69 -9.88 3.14 1.52
CA THR A 69 -9.85 4.39 2.28
C THR A 69 -8.79 5.36 1.76
N LYS A 70 -7.59 4.85 1.49
CA LYS A 70 -6.50 5.69 0.96
C LYS A 70 -6.81 6.17 -0.45
N THR A 71 -7.46 5.34 -1.27
CA THR A 71 -7.92 5.72 -2.62
C THR A 71 -8.88 6.90 -2.56
N ASP A 72 -9.89 6.86 -1.69
CA ASP A 72 -10.91 7.91 -1.61
C ASP A 72 -10.31 9.23 -1.12
N ARG A 73 -9.39 9.17 -0.15
CA ARG A 73 -8.60 10.31 0.31
C ARG A 73 -7.76 10.93 -0.82
N ILE A 74 -6.99 10.10 -1.53
CA ILE A 74 -6.15 10.53 -2.67
C ILE A 74 -7.02 11.22 -3.73
N LEU A 75 -8.15 10.62 -4.11
CA LEU A 75 -9.04 11.19 -5.12
C LEU A 75 -9.59 12.56 -4.70
N THR A 76 -9.91 12.72 -3.42
CA THR A 76 -10.38 13.99 -2.85
C THR A 76 -9.29 15.05 -2.90
N GLU A 77 -8.09 14.74 -2.40
CA GLU A 77 -6.93 15.64 -2.40
C GLU A 77 -6.55 16.08 -3.82
N LEU A 78 -6.50 15.12 -4.75
CA LEU A 78 -6.18 15.38 -6.15
C LEU A 78 -7.35 15.97 -6.94
N ARG A 79 -8.54 16.13 -6.32
CA ARG A 79 -9.78 16.59 -6.96
C ARG A 79 -10.07 15.82 -8.26
N ILE A 80 -10.04 14.49 -8.18
CA ILE A 80 -10.35 13.57 -9.27
C ILE A 80 -11.64 12.82 -8.92
N SER A 81 -12.63 12.91 -9.80
CA SER A 81 -13.88 12.16 -9.62
C SER A 81 -13.63 10.64 -9.69
N PRO A 82 -14.28 9.82 -8.84
CA PRO A 82 -14.03 8.37 -8.76
C PRO A 82 -14.43 7.59 -10.04
N VAL A 83 -15.21 8.20 -10.92
CA VAL A 83 -15.61 7.61 -12.21
C VAL A 83 -14.64 7.91 -13.36
N LYS A 84 -13.65 8.80 -13.15
CA LYS A 84 -12.65 9.14 -14.17
C LYS A 84 -11.80 7.92 -14.53
N ARG A 85 -11.38 7.88 -15.79
CA ARG A 85 -10.43 6.91 -16.35
C ARG A 85 -9.08 7.58 -16.60
N LEU A 86 -8.00 6.80 -16.58
CA LEU A 86 -6.63 7.34 -16.73
C LEU A 86 -6.43 8.13 -18.03
N GLY A 87 -6.94 7.61 -19.16
CA GLY A 87 -6.86 8.31 -20.45
C GLY A 87 -7.77 9.55 -20.54
N GLY A 88 -8.74 9.68 -19.65
CA GLY A 88 -9.69 10.81 -19.61
C GLY A 88 -9.37 11.88 -18.56
N LEU A 89 -8.17 11.82 -17.96
CA LEU A 89 -7.68 12.83 -17.03
C LEU A 89 -7.26 14.10 -17.79
N GLY A 90 -7.73 15.26 -17.34
CA GLY A 90 -7.23 16.54 -17.86
C GLY A 90 -5.78 16.79 -17.45
N LYS A 91 -5.07 17.68 -18.16
CA LYS A 91 -3.64 18.00 -17.94
C LYS A 91 -3.31 18.25 -16.46
N ASN A 92 -4.10 19.07 -15.77
CA ASN A 92 -3.90 19.38 -14.35
C ASN A 92 -4.22 18.21 -13.40
N GLN A 93 -5.16 17.33 -13.77
CA GLN A 93 -5.43 16.12 -12.96
C GLN A 93 -4.30 15.11 -13.11
N ARG A 94 -3.79 14.96 -14.33
CA ARG A 94 -2.65 14.09 -14.64
C ARG A 94 -1.39 14.56 -13.91
N ALA A 95 -1.02 15.84 -14.02
CA ALA A 95 0.15 16.39 -13.33
C ALA A 95 0.10 16.20 -11.80
N ARG A 96 -1.08 16.38 -11.18
CA ARG A 96 -1.25 16.14 -9.74
C ARG A 96 -1.12 14.67 -9.36
N LEU A 97 -1.64 13.76 -10.20
CA LEU A 97 -1.47 12.33 -9.99
C LEU A 97 -0.02 11.88 -10.20
N GLU A 98 0.66 12.42 -11.20
CA GLU A 98 2.11 12.20 -11.43
C GLU A 98 2.92 12.63 -10.21
N ALA A 99 2.74 13.85 -9.73
CA ALA A 99 3.43 14.35 -8.53
C ALA A 99 3.16 13.48 -7.28
N PHE A 100 1.91 13.03 -7.09
CA PHE A 100 1.57 12.10 -6.02
C PHE A 100 2.30 10.76 -6.16
N LEU A 101 2.36 10.19 -7.36
CA LEU A 101 3.02 8.91 -7.61
C LEU A 101 4.53 9.00 -7.42
N GLU A 102 5.15 10.10 -7.83
CA GLU A 102 6.58 10.35 -7.59
C GLU A 102 6.89 10.40 -6.09
N GLU A 103 6.07 11.11 -5.31
CA GLU A 103 6.21 11.15 -3.85
C GLU A 103 5.97 9.78 -3.21
N TRP A 104 4.95 9.05 -3.68
CA TRP A 104 4.66 7.70 -3.21
C TRP A 104 5.78 6.71 -3.54
N GLU A 105 6.39 6.78 -4.73
CA GLU A 105 7.52 5.92 -5.11
C GLU A 105 8.76 6.22 -4.27
N ARG A 106 9.03 7.49 -3.95
CA ARG A 106 10.10 7.87 -3.00
C ARG A 106 9.88 7.28 -1.60
N GLY A 107 8.65 7.38 -1.09
CA GLY A 107 8.31 6.87 0.25
C GLY A 107 8.14 5.35 0.34
N SER A 108 7.71 4.68 -0.74
CA SER A 108 7.48 3.23 -0.76
C SER A 108 8.76 2.41 -0.88
N ALA A 109 9.84 3.01 -1.40
CA ALA A 109 11.16 2.38 -1.43
C ALA A 109 11.75 2.14 -0.02
N SER A 110 11.19 2.75 1.04
CA SER A 110 11.78 2.78 2.38
C SER A 110 10.80 2.57 3.53
N ALA A 111 9.52 2.26 3.29
CA ALA A 111 8.57 2.13 4.40
C ALA A 111 9.03 1.03 5.37
N PRO A 112 9.38 1.35 6.63
CA PRO A 112 9.91 0.38 7.57
C PRO A 112 8.85 -0.69 7.83
N ARG A 113 9.23 -1.96 7.66
CA ARG A 113 8.34 -3.08 7.90
C ARG A 113 8.24 -3.32 9.40
N VAL A 114 7.04 -3.16 9.94
CA VAL A 114 6.73 -3.55 11.33
C VAL A 114 6.15 -4.96 11.32
N VAL A 115 6.73 -5.84 12.14
CA VAL A 115 6.25 -7.21 12.34
C VAL A 115 5.76 -7.34 13.79
N VAL A 116 4.56 -7.88 13.98
CA VAL A 116 3.98 -8.11 15.31
C VAL A 116 4.03 -9.60 15.64
N LEU A 117 4.78 -9.97 16.67
CA LEU A 117 4.79 -11.32 17.21
C LEU A 117 3.69 -11.47 18.27
N ALA A 118 2.59 -12.13 17.92
CA ALA A 118 1.43 -12.32 18.79
C ALA A 118 1.18 -13.79 19.13
N GLY A 119 0.53 -14.03 20.28
CA GLY A 119 0.18 -15.37 20.76
C GLY A 119 -0.10 -15.38 22.27
N PRO A 120 -0.67 -16.45 22.83
CA PRO A 120 -0.99 -16.56 24.25
C PRO A 120 0.23 -16.38 25.17
N THR A 121 -0.01 -16.13 26.45
CA THR A 121 1.05 -16.17 27.47
C THR A 121 1.74 -17.54 27.45
N ALA A 122 3.06 -17.55 27.67
CA ALA A 122 3.91 -18.76 27.69
C ALA A 122 4.05 -19.57 26.38
N VAL A 123 3.57 -19.09 25.23
CA VAL A 123 3.77 -19.76 23.92
C VAL A 123 5.21 -19.67 23.36
N GLY A 124 6.11 -18.94 24.04
CA GLY A 124 7.51 -18.80 23.61
C GLY A 124 7.86 -17.52 22.82
N LYS A 125 7.01 -16.48 22.83
CA LYS A 125 7.29 -15.20 22.14
C LYS A 125 8.62 -14.55 22.56
N GLY A 126 8.95 -14.61 23.86
CA GLY A 126 10.22 -14.11 24.39
C GLY A 126 11.43 -14.84 23.81
N THR A 127 11.33 -16.17 23.68
CA THR A 127 12.38 -17.01 23.06
C THR A 127 12.63 -16.62 21.61
N VAL A 128 11.57 -16.41 20.82
CA VAL A 128 11.69 -15.96 19.42
C VAL A 128 12.30 -14.55 19.35
N SER A 129 11.86 -13.64 20.21
CA SER A 129 12.39 -12.26 20.25
C SER A 129 13.88 -12.25 20.60
N LYS A 130 14.31 -13.07 21.57
CA LYS A 130 15.72 -13.25 21.93
C LYS A 130 16.54 -13.80 20.76
N TYR A 131 16.06 -14.86 20.12
CA TYR A 131 16.74 -15.45 18.96
C TYR A 131 16.91 -14.42 17.83
N ILE A 132 15.86 -13.64 17.52
CA ILE A 132 15.92 -12.60 16.49
C ILE A 132 16.99 -11.57 16.83
N ARG A 133 17.03 -11.08 18.08
CA ARG A 133 18.01 -10.09 18.53
C ARG A 133 19.45 -10.58 18.38
N GLU A 134 19.71 -11.86 18.68
CA GLU A 134 21.04 -12.44 18.62
C GLU A 134 21.53 -12.72 17.19
N HIS A 135 20.61 -13.05 16.27
CA HIS A 135 20.97 -13.54 14.93
C HIS A 135 20.72 -12.54 13.80
N TYR A 136 19.90 -11.50 14.04
CA TYR A 136 19.50 -10.51 13.03
C TYR A 136 19.64 -9.08 13.61
N PRO A 137 20.87 -8.57 13.79
CA PRO A 137 21.12 -7.25 14.38
C PRO A 137 20.53 -6.08 13.57
N GLU A 138 20.20 -6.30 12.30
CA GLU A 138 19.47 -5.36 11.45
C GLU A 138 17.98 -5.21 11.82
N VAL A 139 17.45 -6.13 12.63
CA VAL A 139 16.07 -6.07 13.12
C VAL A 139 16.03 -5.31 14.44
N HIS A 140 15.45 -4.11 14.38
CA HIS A 140 15.17 -3.33 15.59
C HIS A 140 13.96 -3.91 16.34
N ILE A 141 14.19 -4.41 17.55
CA ILE A 141 13.13 -4.85 18.47
C ILE A 141 12.77 -3.68 19.38
N SER A 142 11.48 -3.34 19.43
CA SER A 142 10.97 -2.35 20.38
C SER A 142 11.10 -2.87 21.81
N VAL A 143 11.80 -2.12 22.66
CA VAL A 143 11.91 -2.38 24.10
C VAL A 143 10.83 -1.57 24.81
N SER A 144 9.93 -2.25 25.53
CA SER A 144 8.84 -1.60 26.26
C SER A 144 9.27 -1.18 27.67
N ALA A 145 8.52 -0.27 28.29
CA ALA A 145 8.71 0.11 29.68
C ALA A 145 7.80 -0.71 30.61
N THR A 146 8.22 -0.95 31.85
CA THR A 146 7.44 -1.63 32.90
C THR A 146 7.84 -1.16 34.30
N THR A 147 6.89 -1.20 35.24
CA THR A 147 7.16 -0.93 36.67
C THR A 147 7.46 -2.18 37.49
N ARG A 148 7.36 -3.35 36.87
CA ARG A 148 7.72 -4.62 37.50
C ARG A 148 9.24 -4.70 37.65
N ALA A 149 9.74 -5.12 38.80
CA ALA A 149 11.18 -5.41 38.98
C ALA A 149 11.72 -6.47 37.98
N PRO A 150 12.99 -6.36 37.54
CA PRO A 150 13.61 -7.32 36.62
C PRO A 150 13.67 -8.73 37.22
N ARG A 151 13.41 -9.75 36.41
CA ARG A 151 13.63 -11.16 36.75
C ARG A 151 15.12 -11.51 36.61
N PRO A 152 15.60 -12.59 37.25
CA PRO A 152 16.97 -13.06 37.05
C PRO A 152 17.29 -13.25 35.56
N GLY A 153 18.32 -12.53 35.08
CA GLY A 153 18.78 -12.57 33.70
C GLY A 153 18.12 -11.56 32.75
N GLU A 154 17.11 -10.79 33.19
CA GLU A 154 16.61 -9.64 32.43
C GLU A 154 17.58 -8.45 32.57
N VAL A 155 17.77 -7.70 31.49
CA VAL A 155 18.67 -6.55 31.43
C VAL A 155 17.89 -5.29 31.05
N ASP A 156 18.08 -4.22 31.84
CA ASP A 156 17.48 -2.91 31.59
C ASP A 156 17.91 -2.33 30.23
N GLY A 157 16.95 -1.77 29.50
CA GLY A 157 17.14 -1.25 28.15
C GLY A 157 17.29 -2.33 27.07
N VAL A 158 17.28 -3.61 27.43
CA VAL A 158 17.35 -4.74 26.48
C VAL A 158 16.04 -5.50 26.44
N ASP A 159 15.58 -5.99 27.59
CA ASP A 159 14.34 -6.76 27.72
C ASP A 159 13.15 -5.83 27.96
N TYR A 160 13.32 -4.91 28.92
CA TYR A 160 12.42 -3.81 29.24
C TYR A 160 13.24 -2.61 29.71
N TYR A 161 12.66 -1.42 29.65
CA TYR A 161 13.05 -0.34 30.54
C TYR A 161 12.30 -0.54 31.86
N PHE A 162 13.05 -0.72 32.95
CA PHE A 162 12.53 -0.94 34.29
C PHE A 162 12.53 0.39 35.02
N PHE A 163 11.35 0.92 35.27
CA PHE A 163 11.14 2.16 36.03
C PHE A 163 10.49 1.86 37.36
N ASP A 164 10.62 2.75 38.33
CA ASP A 164 9.67 2.77 39.44
C ASP A 164 8.34 3.42 39.00
N ASP A 165 7.29 3.29 39.83
CA ASP A 165 5.97 3.84 39.50
C ASP A 165 6.03 5.37 39.30
N ALA A 166 6.82 6.09 40.09
CA ALA A 166 6.91 7.54 40.01
C ALA A 166 7.66 8.01 38.75
N GLU A 167 8.69 7.29 38.32
CA GLU A 167 9.40 7.48 37.06
C GLU A 167 8.51 7.20 35.86
N PHE A 168 7.75 6.11 35.93
CA PHE A 168 6.82 5.75 34.86
C PHE A 168 5.71 6.79 34.70
N ASP A 169 5.14 7.29 35.80
CA ASP A 169 4.14 8.35 35.78
C ASP A 169 4.69 9.62 35.10
N ARG A 170 5.93 10.02 35.41
CA ARG A 170 6.60 11.16 34.75
C ARG A 170 6.76 10.98 33.24
N LEU A 171 6.93 9.74 32.76
CA LEU A 171 7.03 9.44 31.33
C LEU A 171 5.69 9.48 30.59
N ILE A 172 4.57 9.25 31.29
CA ILE A 172 3.22 9.36 30.71
C ILE A 172 2.82 10.83 30.55
N GLU A 173 3.22 11.69 31.49
CA GLU A 173 2.85 13.10 31.52
C GLU A 173 3.66 14.00 30.55
N ALA A 174 4.77 13.49 30.00
CA ALA A 174 5.67 14.20 29.09
C ALA A 174 5.23 14.13 27.61
#